data_AF-A0A1Q3VPK6-F1
#
_entry.id   AF-A0A1Q3VPK6-F1
#
_cell.length_a   1.000
_cell.length_b   1.000
_cell.length_c   1.000
_cell.angle_alpha   90.00
_cell.angle_beta   90.00
_cell.angle_gamma   90.00
#
_symmetry.space_group_name_H-M   'P 1'
#
loop_
_entity.id
_entity.type
_entity.pdbx_description
1 polymer ?
#
loop_
_entity_poly.entity_id
_entity_poly.type
_entity_poly.pdbx_seq_one_letter_code
_entity_poly.pdbx_strand_id
1 'polypeptide(L)'
;MSKNQAFLMVLGAVLFLSGCGKGIDAKLATENEPAYRASLNRAWQEMSAEQQEAYNWAVSNFTLEQLVAKYPSMTPRTVISKESDEYIKLKTQQVAATSAEFASNADRLAREEKMLRDVEAELGKVVVTGAGLANKSFGFGKEFVFVTKNDSQFDISSATWDAWLFIDGEQKSDRHCRVRAYYKVHGGLPRGKSVKYAFDVGFMDCNNWDTLEVRNAKNKQFQLKLDNASVENFSEKNVLPTFSPTRADYEKSIKAAKDEIEVAMKAKATLL
;
A
#
# COMPACT_ATOMS: atom_id res chain seq x y z
N MET A 1 3.91 98.69 -14.68
CA MET A 1 3.81 97.59 -15.66
C MET A 1 3.33 96.33 -14.93
N SER A 2 2.19 95.80 -15.37
CA SER A 2 1.67 94.41 -15.25
C SER A 2 1.76 93.66 -13.90
N LYS A 3 0.67 93.54 -13.11
CA LYS A 3 -0.46 92.56 -13.13
C LYS A 3 -0.18 91.18 -12.48
N ASN A 4 -1.09 90.85 -11.55
CA ASN A 4 -1.42 89.57 -10.89
C ASN A 4 -1.32 88.31 -11.77
N GLN A 5 -1.05 87.13 -11.17
CA GLN A 5 -2.03 86.03 -11.00
C GLN A 5 -1.45 84.80 -10.29
N ALA A 6 -2.36 84.07 -9.65
CA ALA A 6 -2.17 82.93 -8.76
C ALA A 6 -2.26 81.57 -9.49
N PHE A 7 -2.00 80.50 -8.72
CA PHE A 7 -2.60 79.16 -8.84
C PHE A 7 -2.12 78.26 -10.01
N LEU A 8 -1.40 77.17 -9.69
CA LEU A 8 -1.93 75.79 -9.70
C LEU A 8 -0.79 74.79 -9.46
N MET A 9 -0.85 74.09 -8.32
CA MET A 9 -0.19 72.80 -8.10
C MET A 9 -0.86 71.78 -9.03
N VAL A 10 -0.14 71.28 -10.03
CA VAL A 10 -0.54 70.08 -10.77
C VAL A 10 0.07 68.87 -10.05
N LEU A 11 -0.68 68.35 -9.08
CA LEU A 11 -0.46 67.02 -8.51
C LEU A 11 -0.85 66.01 -9.61
N GLY A 12 0.13 65.55 -10.38
CA GLY A 12 -0.05 64.48 -11.35
C GLY A 12 -0.29 63.16 -10.62
N ALA A 13 -1.55 62.86 -10.30
CA ALA A 13 -1.98 61.54 -9.89
C ALA A 13 -1.80 60.58 -11.06
N VAL A 14 -0.67 59.86 -11.08
CA VAL A 14 -0.50 58.67 -11.90
C VAL A 14 -1.47 57.62 -11.36
N LEU A 15 -2.65 57.57 -11.96
CA LEU A 15 -3.57 56.45 -11.83
C LEU A 15 -2.84 55.21 -12.39
N PHE A 16 -2.20 54.45 -11.50
CA PHE A 16 -1.93 53.05 -11.76
C PHE A 16 -3.28 52.37 -11.97
N LEU A 17 -3.68 52.25 -13.23
CA LEU A 17 -4.64 51.26 -13.68
C LEU A 17 -3.96 49.88 -13.56
N SER A 18 -3.63 49.48 -12.33
CA SER A 18 -3.50 48.07 -12.01
C SER A 18 -4.92 47.54 -12.06
N GLY A 19 -5.29 46.91 -13.18
CA GLY A 19 -6.40 45.98 -13.18
C GLY A 19 -6.10 44.94 -12.10
N CYS A 20 -6.64 45.13 -10.91
CA CYS A 20 -6.54 44.15 -9.83
C CYS A 20 -7.22 42.90 -10.36
N GLY A 21 -6.43 41.89 -10.69
CA GLY A 21 -6.95 40.58 -11.05
C GLY A 21 -7.91 40.09 -9.97
N LYS A 22 -8.87 39.30 -10.41
CA LYS A 22 -9.98 38.77 -9.59
C LYS A 22 -9.86 37.26 -9.51
N GLY A 23 -10.45 36.66 -8.48
CA GLY A 23 -10.38 35.22 -8.26
C GLY A 23 -8.94 34.68 -8.37
N ILE A 24 -8.74 33.74 -9.30
CA ILE A 24 -7.48 33.06 -9.54
C ILE A 24 -6.33 33.99 -10.02
N ASP A 25 -6.68 35.18 -10.52
CA ASP A 25 -5.74 36.21 -10.99
C ASP A 25 -5.45 37.30 -9.96
N ALA A 26 -6.07 37.22 -8.78
CA ALA A 26 -5.84 38.18 -7.71
C ALA A 26 -4.42 38.04 -7.14
N LYS A 27 -3.73 39.18 -7.01
CA LYS A 27 -2.41 39.23 -6.36
C LYS A 27 -2.59 38.99 -4.86
N LEU A 28 -1.88 38.01 -4.32
CA LEU A 28 -1.88 37.73 -2.89
C LEU A 28 -0.81 38.57 -2.19
N ALA A 29 -1.13 38.97 -0.97
CA ALA A 29 -0.25 39.66 -0.04
C ALA A 29 0.85 38.71 0.45
N THR A 30 2.08 39.20 0.55
CA THR A 30 3.27 38.39 0.87
C THR A 30 4.01 38.90 2.12
N GLU A 31 3.44 39.86 2.85
CA GLU A 31 4.11 40.59 3.92
C GLU A 31 4.04 39.84 5.26
N ASN A 32 2.90 39.19 5.55
CA ASN A 32 2.66 38.41 6.76
C ASN A 32 1.43 37.51 6.60
N GLU A 33 1.28 36.56 7.53
CA GLU A 33 0.21 35.56 7.52
C GLU A 33 -1.22 36.19 7.53
N PRO A 34 -1.54 37.18 8.38
CA PRO A 34 -2.85 37.86 8.31
C PRO A 34 -3.15 38.52 6.97
N ALA A 35 -2.17 39.24 6.41
CA ALA A 35 -2.34 39.93 5.13
C ALA A 35 -2.53 38.92 3.99
N TYR A 36 -1.71 37.87 3.95
CA TYR A 36 -1.84 36.76 3.01
C TYR A 36 -3.24 36.15 3.08
N ARG A 37 -3.70 35.72 4.27
CA ARG A 37 -5.03 35.12 4.45
C ARG A 37 -6.17 36.06 4.05
N ALA A 38 -6.08 37.35 4.40
CA ALA A 38 -7.08 38.34 4.02
C ALA A 38 -7.13 38.57 2.49
N SER A 39 -5.97 38.54 1.81
CA SER A 39 -5.92 38.63 0.35
C SER A 39 -6.43 37.34 -0.32
N LEU A 40 -6.07 36.18 0.21
CA LEU A 40 -6.52 34.89 -0.28
C LEU A 40 -8.02 34.72 -0.11
N ASN A 41 -8.60 35.06 1.05
CA ASN A 41 -10.05 34.97 1.27
C ASN A 41 -10.86 35.80 0.28
N ARG A 42 -10.34 36.97 -0.14
CA ARG A 42 -10.98 37.79 -1.17
C ARG A 42 -10.90 37.13 -2.54
N ALA A 43 -9.73 36.59 -2.90
CA ALA A 43 -9.57 35.80 -4.12
C ALA A 43 -10.47 34.55 -4.10
N TRP A 44 -10.58 33.88 -2.95
CA TRP A 44 -11.29 32.62 -2.73
C TRP A 44 -12.76 32.69 -3.11
N GLN A 45 -13.42 33.79 -2.79
CA GLN A 45 -14.85 34.00 -3.09
C GLN A 45 -15.15 34.03 -4.59
N GLU A 46 -14.16 34.34 -5.41
CA GLU A 46 -14.30 34.43 -6.87
C GLU A 46 -13.63 33.23 -7.59
N MET A 47 -13.06 32.27 -6.85
CA MET A 47 -12.54 31.00 -7.40
C MET A 47 -13.62 29.91 -7.42
N SER A 48 -13.64 29.08 -8.47
CA SER A 48 -14.47 27.87 -8.49
C SER A 48 -13.99 26.85 -7.46
N ALA A 49 -14.83 25.86 -7.13
CA ALA A 49 -14.45 24.79 -6.20
C ALA A 49 -13.20 24.04 -6.69
N GLU A 50 -13.11 23.79 -7.99
CA GLU A 50 -11.98 23.11 -8.61
C GLU A 50 -10.70 23.95 -8.53
N GLN A 51 -10.80 25.27 -8.70
CA GLN A 51 -9.66 26.18 -8.57
C GLN A 51 -9.17 26.29 -7.11
N GLN A 52 -10.10 26.27 -6.16
CA GLN A 52 -9.80 26.23 -4.73
C GLN A 52 -9.06 24.93 -4.35
N GLU A 53 -9.53 23.78 -4.83
CA GLU A 53 -8.86 22.49 -4.64
C GLU A 53 -7.48 22.47 -5.30
N ALA A 54 -7.37 22.97 -6.53
CA ALA A 54 -6.10 23.07 -7.24
C ALA A 54 -5.09 23.95 -6.50
N TYR A 55 -5.53 25.09 -5.94
CA TYR A 55 -4.66 25.95 -5.14
C TYR A 55 -4.22 25.26 -3.85
N ASN A 56 -5.15 24.65 -3.10
CA ASN A 56 -4.84 23.90 -1.89
C ASN A 56 -3.85 22.77 -2.14
N TRP A 57 -4.02 22.03 -3.24
CA TRP A 57 -3.08 21.01 -3.69
C TRP A 57 -1.70 21.62 -3.97
N ALA A 58 -1.63 22.72 -4.73
CA ALA A 58 -0.37 23.34 -5.12
C ALA A 58 0.43 23.86 -3.91
N VAL A 59 -0.24 24.31 -2.85
CA VAL A 59 0.42 24.85 -1.65
C VAL A 59 0.54 23.84 -0.50
N SER A 60 0.10 22.59 -0.68
CA SER A 60 -0.08 21.64 0.44
C SER A 60 1.19 21.35 1.24
N ASN A 61 2.35 21.50 0.60
CA ASN A 61 3.67 21.21 1.18
C ASN A 61 4.49 22.46 1.49
N PHE A 62 3.88 23.64 1.43
CA PHE A 62 4.54 24.91 1.66
C PHE A 62 4.14 25.54 3.00
N THR A 63 5.14 26.07 3.72
CA THR A 63 4.89 27.17 4.65
C THR A 63 4.69 28.48 3.87
N LEU A 64 4.05 29.49 4.47
CA LEU A 64 3.91 30.80 3.81
C LEU A 64 5.27 31.39 3.43
N GLU A 65 6.29 31.27 4.29
CA GLU A 65 7.63 31.76 4.01
C GLU A 65 8.23 31.10 2.75
N GLN A 66 8.11 29.77 2.63
CA GLN A 66 8.58 29.04 1.45
C GLN A 66 7.80 29.46 0.19
N LEU A 67 6.49 29.65 0.32
CA LEU A 67 5.62 30.07 -0.78
C LEU A 67 5.99 31.49 -1.26
N VAL A 68 6.19 32.44 -0.34
CA VAL A 68 6.61 33.82 -0.64
C VAL A 68 8.00 33.86 -1.27
N ALA A 69 8.94 33.08 -0.75
CA ALA A 69 10.29 32.98 -1.29
C ALA A 69 10.29 32.43 -2.73
N LYS A 70 9.47 31.40 -3.00
CA LYS A 70 9.33 30.80 -4.34
C LYS A 70 8.53 31.68 -5.30
N TYR A 71 7.53 32.42 -4.79
CA TYR A 71 6.58 33.22 -5.58
C TYR A 71 6.41 34.67 -5.05
N PRO A 72 7.38 35.58 -5.29
CA PRO A 72 7.35 36.95 -4.74
C PRO A 72 6.25 37.88 -5.29
N SER A 73 5.54 37.48 -6.35
CA SER A 73 4.39 38.20 -6.92
C SER A 73 3.31 37.20 -7.27
N MET A 74 2.84 36.47 -6.25
CA MET A 74 1.96 35.33 -6.41
C MET A 74 0.53 35.74 -6.77
N THR A 75 -0.01 35.05 -7.77
CA THR A 75 -1.46 34.85 -7.97
C THR A 75 -1.75 33.36 -7.85
N PRO A 76 -2.94 32.94 -7.41
CA PRO A 76 -3.30 31.52 -7.40
C PRO A 76 -3.01 30.81 -8.74
N ARG A 77 -3.29 31.46 -9.88
CA ARG A 77 -2.99 30.94 -11.23
C ARG A 77 -1.51 30.63 -11.41
N THR A 78 -0.65 31.57 -11.01
CA THR A 78 0.81 31.41 -11.17
C THR A 78 1.33 30.27 -10.32
N VAL A 79 0.83 30.15 -9.08
CA VAL A 79 1.21 29.07 -8.16
C VAL A 79 0.76 27.72 -8.70
N ILE A 80 -0.54 27.56 -9.02
CA ILE A 80 -1.09 26.31 -9.57
C ILE A 80 -0.34 25.91 -10.84
N SER A 81 -0.13 26.83 -11.79
CA SER A 81 0.52 26.52 -13.06
C SER A 81 1.96 26.03 -12.86
N LYS A 82 2.76 26.73 -12.05
CA LYS A 82 4.17 26.40 -11.86
C LYS A 82 4.35 25.13 -11.05
N GLU A 83 3.58 24.94 -9.97
CA GLU A 83 3.64 23.71 -9.18
C GLU A 83 3.16 22.51 -10.00
N SER A 84 2.10 22.67 -10.80
CA SER A 84 1.66 21.61 -11.73
C SER A 84 2.76 21.23 -12.72
N ASP A 85 3.40 22.21 -13.36
CA ASP A 85 4.45 21.95 -14.35
C ASP A 85 5.69 21.29 -13.75
N GLU A 86 6.15 21.77 -12.60
CA GLU A 86 7.28 21.18 -11.88
C GLU A 86 6.97 19.75 -11.43
N TYR A 87 5.77 19.52 -10.90
CA TYR A 87 5.34 18.21 -10.42
C TYR A 87 5.15 17.21 -11.57
N ILE A 88 4.50 17.61 -12.67
CA ILE A 88 4.37 16.79 -13.89
C ILE A 88 5.76 16.41 -14.42
N LYS A 89 6.68 17.37 -14.51
CA LYS A 89 8.06 17.11 -14.97
C LYS A 89 8.76 16.09 -14.06
N LEU A 90 8.73 16.32 -12.74
CA LEU A 90 9.35 15.43 -11.75
C LEU A 90 8.80 14.01 -11.87
N LYS A 91 7.48 13.84 -11.89
CA LYS A 91 6.84 12.53 -11.96
C LYS A 91 7.00 11.86 -13.31
N THR A 92 7.06 12.62 -14.41
CA THR A 92 7.39 12.08 -15.73
C THR A 92 8.81 11.51 -15.75
N GLN A 93 9.77 12.21 -15.14
CA GLN A 93 11.14 11.71 -14.99
C GLN A 93 11.19 10.45 -14.12
N GLN A 94 10.41 10.40 -13.03
CA GLN A 94 10.28 9.21 -12.19
C GLN A 94 9.73 8.02 -12.99
N VAL A 95 8.64 8.20 -13.76
CA VAL A 95 8.08 7.16 -14.62
C VAL A 95 9.12 6.66 -15.62
N ALA A 96 9.86 7.55 -16.27
CA ALA A 96 10.90 7.17 -17.23
C ALA A 96 12.02 6.37 -16.57
N ALA A 97 12.53 6.81 -15.42
CA ALA A 97 13.59 6.14 -14.67
C ALA A 97 13.13 4.74 -14.20
N THR A 98 11.97 4.65 -13.56
CA THR A 98 11.42 3.36 -13.08
C THR A 98 11.09 2.42 -14.23
N SER A 99 10.62 2.92 -15.38
CA SER A 99 10.37 2.09 -16.57
C SER A 99 11.67 1.56 -17.18
N ALA A 100 12.72 2.38 -17.23
CA ALA A 100 14.04 1.96 -17.71
C ALA A 100 14.66 0.89 -16.78
N GLU A 101 14.52 1.07 -15.46
CA GLU A 101 14.97 0.09 -14.47
C GLU A 101 14.17 -1.22 -14.54
N PHE A 102 12.85 -1.14 -14.75
CA PHE A 102 12.02 -2.32 -14.94
C PHE A 102 12.45 -3.10 -16.19
N ALA A 103 12.68 -2.40 -17.30
CA ALA A 103 13.16 -3.02 -18.54
C ALA A 103 14.55 -3.65 -18.39
N SER A 104 15.49 -2.98 -17.70
CA SER A 104 16.84 -3.53 -17.48
C SER A 104 16.85 -4.75 -16.57
N ASN A 105 15.83 -4.91 -15.71
CA ASN A 105 15.66 -6.05 -14.82
C ASN A 105 14.77 -7.17 -15.37
N ALA A 106 14.29 -7.09 -16.62
CA ALA A 106 13.31 -8.03 -17.17
C ALA A 106 13.74 -9.51 -17.04
N ASP A 107 14.99 -9.83 -17.41
CA ASP A 107 15.51 -11.20 -17.32
C ASP A 107 15.65 -11.69 -15.88
N ARG A 108 16.05 -10.79 -14.96
CA ARG A 108 16.12 -11.11 -13.53
C ARG A 108 14.74 -11.46 -13.00
N LEU A 109 13.74 -10.62 -13.26
CA LEU A 109 12.36 -10.82 -12.82
C LEU A 109 11.77 -12.11 -13.40
N ALA A 110 12.01 -12.41 -14.68
CA ALA A 110 11.54 -13.65 -15.28
C ALA A 110 12.15 -14.90 -14.62
N ARG A 111 13.45 -14.86 -14.25
CA ARG A 111 14.11 -15.96 -13.52
C ARG A 111 13.57 -16.10 -12.10
N GLU A 112 13.36 -15.00 -11.40
CA GLU A 112 12.80 -14.99 -10.05
C GLU A 112 11.37 -15.52 -10.03
N GLU A 113 10.51 -15.08 -10.96
CA GLU A 113 9.14 -15.58 -11.15
C GLU A 113 9.13 -17.08 -11.46
N LYS A 114 10.05 -17.56 -12.31
CA LYS A 114 10.19 -18.99 -12.58
C LYS A 114 10.62 -19.74 -11.32
N MET A 115 11.60 -19.22 -10.58
CA MET A 115 12.06 -19.83 -9.33
C MET A 115 10.93 -19.93 -8.31
N LEU A 116 10.13 -18.87 -8.13
CA LEU A 116 8.96 -18.88 -7.25
C LEU A 116 7.99 -19.99 -7.65
N ARG A 117 7.60 -20.05 -8.93
CA ARG A 117 6.69 -21.11 -9.43
C ARG A 117 7.24 -22.51 -9.23
N ASP A 118 8.53 -22.71 -9.48
CA ASP A 118 9.19 -24.02 -9.31
C ASP A 118 9.19 -24.42 -7.82
N VAL A 119 9.51 -23.50 -6.91
CA VAL A 119 9.49 -23.74 -5.47
C VAL A 119 8.07 -23.99 -4.96
N GLU A 120 7.08 -23.21 -5.40
CA GLU A 120 5.67 -23.41 -5.06
C GLU A 120 5.14 -24.76 -5.54
N ALA A 121 5.52 -25.18 -6.75
CA ALA A 121 5.16 -26.50 -7.28
C ALA A 121 5.76 -27.64 -6.44
N GLU A 122 6.99 -27.49 -5.96
CA GLU A 122 7.61 -28.44 -5.04
C GLU A 122 6.92 -28.45 -3.67
N LEU A 123 6.60 -27.28 -3.10
CA LEU A 123 5.85 -27.18 -1.85
C LEU A 123 4.44 -27.75 -1.98
N GLY A 124 3.82 -27.69 -3.17
CA GLY A 124 2.55 -28.35 -3.48
C GLY A 124 2.58 -29.89 -3.38
N LYS A 125 3.76 -30.50 -3.34
CA LYS A 125 3.94 -31.95 -3.09
C LYS A 125 3.97 -32.29 -1.60
N VAL A 126 3.96 -31.28 -0.72
CA VAL A 126 3.83 -31.48 0.72
C VAL A 126 2.34 -31.54 1.04
N VAL A 127 1.87 -32.73 1.39
CA VAL A 127 0.43 -33.00 1.56
C VAL A 127 0.14 -33.52 2.96
N VAL A 128 -1.07 -33.24 3.43
CA VAL A 128 -1.57 -33.76 4.70
C VAL A 128 -2.61 -34.85 4.44
N THR A 129 -2.54 -35.91 5.23
CA THR A 129 -3.51 -37.01 5.23
C THR A 129 -3.93 -37.37 6.64
N GLY A 130 -5.07 -38.05 6.78
CA GLY A 130 -5.54 -38.56 8.07
C GLY A 130 -5.83 -37.48 9.12
N ALA A 131 -6.18 -36.27 8.69
CA ALA A 131 -6.49 -35.16 9.59
C ALA A 131 -7.78 -35.42 10.37
N GLY A 132 -7.73 -35.29 11.69
CA GLY A 132 -8.89 -35.52 12.56
C GLY A 132 -8.66 -35.10 14.00
N LEU A 133 -9.75 -35.13 14.80
CA LEU A 133 -9.68 -34.89 16.24
C LEU A 133 -9.57 -36.23 16.98
N ALA A 134 -8.56 -36.35 17.83
CA ALA A 134 -8.34 -37.47 18.73
C ALA A 134 -8.49 -37.01 20.19
N ASN A 135 -8.71 -37.96 21.09
CA ASN A 135 -8.48 -37.70 22.52
C ASN A 135 -6.98 -37.58 22.75
N LYS A 136 -6.59 -36.66 23.65
CA LYS A 136 -5.21 -36.56 24.10
C LYS A 136 -4.72 -37.90 24.62
N SER A 137 -3.49 -38.27 24.24
CA SER A 137 -2.88 -39.50 24.73
C SER A 137 -2.53 -39.38 26.23
N PHE A 138 -2.29 -38.16 26.72
CA PHE A 138 -2.06 -37.84 28.13
C PHE A 138 -2.80 -36.55 28.53
N GLY A 139 -3.51 -36.57 29.65
CA GLY A 139 -4.27 -35.43 30.17
C GLY A 139 -5.71 -35.32 29.64
N PHE A 140 -6.35 -34.16 29.88
CA PHE A 140 -7.72 -33.89 29.44
C PHE A 140 -7.70 -33.00 28.19
N GLY A 141 -8.53 -33.31 27.19
CA GLY A 141 -8.72 -32.50 25.99
C GLY A 141 -8.69 -33.28 24.68
N LYS A 142 -8.67 -32.54 23.58
CA LYS A 142 -8.55 -33.07 22.22
C LYS A 142 -7.22 -32.66 21.59
N GLU A 143 -6.74 -33.49 20.67
CA GLU A 143 -5.63 -33.19 19.79
C GLU A 143 -6.12 -33.21 18.35
N PHE A 144 -5.71 -32.23 17.56
CA PHE A 144 -5.79 -32.28 16.12
C PHE A 144 -4.57 -33.04 15.58
N VAL A 145 -4.82 -34.20 15.00
CA VAL A 145 -3.78 -35.13 14.55
C VAL A 145 -3.82 -35.22 13.05
N PHE A 146 -2.64 -35.18 12.42
CA PHE A 146 -2.51 -35.35 10.98
C PHE A 146 -1.13 -35.92 10.62
N VAL A 147 -1.02 -36.50 9.41
CA VAL A 147 0.25 -36.98 8.88
C VAL A 147 0.65 -36.09 7.71
N THR A 148 1.79 -35.42 7.84
CA THR A 148 2.40 -34.67 6.75
C THR A 148 3.31 -35.59 5.96
N LYS A 149 3.09 -35.70 4.66
CA LYS A 149 3.99 -36.33 3.69
C LYS A 149 4.73 -35.26 2.92
N ASN A 150 6.05 -35.36 2.86
CA ASN A 150 6.89 -34.44 2.11
C ASN A 150 7.46 -35.14 0.87
N ASP A 151 6.77 -35.01 -0.27
CA ASP A 151 7.28 -35.47 -1.57
C ASP A 151 8.02 -34.35 -2.34
N SER A 152 8.35 -33.24 -1.66
CA SER A 152 9.15 -32.16 -2.24
C SER A 152 10.64 -32.50 -2.22
N GLN A 153 11.44 -31.69 -2.91
CA GLN A 153 12.91 -31.76 -2.84
C GLN A 153 13.52 -31.16 -1.57
N PHE A 154 12.74 -30.53 -0.69
CA PHE A 154 13.25 -29.80 0.48
C PHE A 154 13.17 -30.63 1.76
N ASP A 155 14.14 -30.48 2.65
CA ASP A 155 14.08 -31.03 4.01
C ASP A 155 13.50 -29.97 4.94
N ILE A 156 12.32 -30.24 5.52
CA ILE A 156 11.46 -29.24 6.17
C ILE A 156 11.58 -29.33 7.70
N SER A 157 11.95 -28.24 8.36
CA SER A 157 12.05 -28.17 9.83
C SER A 157 10.75 -27.72 10.48
N SER A 158 10.02 -26.80 9.84
CA SER A 158 8.73 -26.32 10.31
C SER A 158 7.86 -25.84 9.14
N ALA A 159 6.54 -25.87 9.34
CA ALA A 159 5.56 -25.32 8.41
C ALA A 159 4.29 -24.92 9.14
N THR A 160 3.57 -23.94 8.60
CA THR A 160 2.25 -23.55 9.08
C THR A 160 1.16 -23.97 8.10
N TRP A 161 0.05 -24.45 8.64
CA TRP A 161 -1.12 -24.89 7.90
C TRP A 161 -2.31 -24.00 8.26
N ASP A 162 -2.97 -23.46 7.25
CA ASP A 162 -4.33 -22.95 7.40
C ASP A 162 -5.28 -24.15 7.33
N ALA A 163 -6.02 -24.38 8.41
CA ALA A 163 -6.89 -25.53 8.55
C ALA A 163 -8.33 -25.09 8.78
N TRP A 164 -9.27 -25.76 8.11
CA TRP A 164 -10.71 -25.54 8.24
C TRP A 164 -11.39 -26.84 8.63
N LEU A 165 -12.28 -26.77 9.62
CA LEU A 165 -13.12 -27.87 10.03
C LEU A 165 -14.52 -27.74 9.43
N PHE A 166 -14.90 -28.70 8.61
CA PHE A 166 -16.23 -28.84 8.02
C PHE A 166 -17.03 -29.87 8.79
N ILE A 167 -18.26 -29.55 9.19
CA ILE A 167 -19.16 -30.50 9.84
C ILE A 167 -20.41 -30.78 9.01
N ASP A 168 -20.91 -32.01 9.10
CA ASP A 168 -22.22 -32.44 8.56
C ASP A 168 -22.48 -32.03 7.08
N GLY A 169 -21.43 -32.02 6.26
CA GLY A 169 -21.52 -31.76 4.82
C GLY A 169 -21.59 -30.27 4.44
N GLU A 170 -21.29 -29.36 5.37
CA GLU A 170 -21.26 -27.93 5.08
C GLU A 170 -20.27 -27.59 3.94
N GLN A 171 -20.63 -26.59 3.12
CA GLN A 171 -19.81 -26.17 1.97
C GLN A 171 -18.85 -25.03 2.29
N LYS A 172 -19.12 -24.31 3.38
CA LYS A 172 -18.30 -23.22 3.89
C LYS A 172 -18.20 -23.39 5.40
N SER A 173 -17.04 -23.06 5.94
CA SER A 173 -16.78 -23.11 7.38
C SER A 173 -16.04 -21.86 7.80
N ASP A 174 -16.49 -21.25 8.89
CA ASP A 174 -15.80 -20.20 9.62
C ASP A 174 -14.87 -20.77 10.71
N ARG A 175 -14.86 -22.10 10.89
CA ARG A 175 -14.04 -22.82 11.85
C ARG A 175 -12.60 -22.98 11.33
N HIS A 176 -11.94 -21.85 11.12
CA HIS A 176 -10.54 -21.74 10.70
C HIS A 176 -9.59 -21.74 11.90
N CYS A 177 -8.44 -22.38 11.74
CA CYS A 177 -7.33 -22.29 12.66
C CYS A 177 -5.99 -22.37 11.91
N ARG A 178 -4.99 -21.68 12.43
CA ARG A 178 -3.62 -21.70 11.90
C ARG A 178 -2.74 -22.60 12.77
N VAL A 179 -2.34 -23.74 12.23
CA VAL A 179 -1.62 -24.79 12.95
C VAL A 179 -0.16 -24.80 12.53
N ARG A 180 0.75 -24.49 13.46
CA ARG A 180 2.19 -24.54 13.21
C ARG A 180 2.74 -25.91 13.61
N ALA A 181 3.30 -26.63 12.65
CA ALA A 181 3.96 -27.91 12.84
C ALA A 181 5.48 -27.71 12.94
N TYR A 182 6.03 -27.95 14.13
CA TYR A 182 7.48 -27.92 14.36
C TYR A 182 8.08 -29.32 14.20
N TYR A 183 8.31 -29.78 12.96
CA TYR A 183 8.84 -31.12 12.70
C TYR A 183 10.23 -31.37 13.31
N LYS A 184 11.01 -30.31 13.58
CA LYS A 184 12.32 -30.42 14.24
C LYS A 184 12.30 -31.21 15.55
N VAL A 185 11.20 -31.17 16.31
CA VAL A 185 11.05 -31.96 17.55
C VAL A 185 10.96 -33.47 17.30
N HIS A 186 10.71 -33.87 16.06
CA HIS A 186 10.67 -35.24 15.58
C HIS A 186 11.85 -35.58 14.64
N GLY A 187 12.94 -34.81 14.68
CA GLY A 187 14.10 -34.98 13.78
C GLY A 187 13.93 -34.33 12.41
N GLY A 188 12.91 -33.48 12.23
CA GLY A 188 12.57 -32.83 10.97
C GLY A 188 11.64 -33.68 10.09
N LEU A 189 11.28 -33.13 8.93
CA LEU A 189 10.53 -33.80 7.88
C LEU A 189 11.41 -33.89 6.60
N PRO A 190 12.28 -34.90 6.50
CA PRO A 190 13.13 -35.08 5.32
C PRO A 190 12.32 -35.32 4.04
N ARG A 191 12.95 -35.06 2.90
CA ARG A 191 12.38 -35.40 1.58
C ARG A 191 12.00 -36.88 1.47
N GLY A 192 10.84 -37.14 0.86
CA GLY A 192 10.26 -38.47 0.69
C GLY A 192 9.78 -39.14 1.97
N LYS A 193 9.71 -38.42 3.10
CA LYS A 193 9.28 -38.98 4.40
C LYS A 193 7.92 -38.46 4.82
N SER A 194 7.40 -39.05 5.90
CA SER A 194 6.17 -38.63 6.53
C SER A 194 6.34 -38.55 8.04
N VAL A 195 5.70 -37.57 8.66
CA VAL A 195 5.69 -37.38 10.11
C VAL A 195 4.26 -37.20 10.58
N LYS A 196 3.89 -37.94 11.62
CA LYS A 196 2.64 -37.73 12.34
C LYS A 196 2.83 -36.58 13.32
N TYR A 197 1.95 -35.59 13.26
CA TYR A 197 1.93 -34.45 14.17
C TYR A 197 0.62 -34.44 14.96
N ALA A 198 0.70 -34.04 16.22
CA ALA A 198 -0.44 -33.82 17.09
C ALA A 198 -0.35 -32.40 17.65
N PHE A 199 -1.43 -31.65 17.50
CA PHE A 199 -1.56 -30.26 17.94
C PHE A 199 -2.68 -30.16 18.96
N ASP A 200 -2.43 -29.51 20.07
CA ASP A 200 -3.43 -29.35 21.13
C ASP A 200 -4.58 -28.45 20.69
N VAL A 201 -5.82 -28.90 20.88
CA VAL A 201 -7.03 -28.11 20.62
C VAL A 201 -7.64 -27.72 21.97
N GLY A 202 -7.86 -26.42 22.22
CA GLY A 202 -8.38 -25.97 23.51
C GLY A 202 -8.44 -24.45 23.73
N PHE A 203 -8.54 -24.03 25.00
CA PHE A 203 -8.94 -22.68 25.44
C PHE A 203 -8.21 -21.50 24.79
N MET A 204 -6.98 -21.68 24.30
CA MET A 204 -6.21 -20.63 23.62
C MET A 204 -6.01 -20.87 22.12
N ASP A 205 -6.21 -22.09 21.61
CA ASP A 205 -5.88 -22.49 20.23
C ASP A 205 -7.00 -23.32 19.60
N CYS A 206 -7.48 -22.90 18.43
CA CYS A 206 -8.54 -23.58 17.67
C CYS A 206 -9.82 -23.86 18.49
N ASN A 207 -10.22 -22.97 19.39
CA ASN A 207 -11.36 -23.18 20.31
C ASN A 207 -12.70 -23.44 19.59
N ASN A 208 -12.85 -22.93 18.37
CA ASN A 208 -13.98 -23.16 17.46
C ASN A 208 -14.12 -24.64 17.02
N TRP A 209 -13.12 -25.48 17.28
CA TRP A 209 -13.15 -26.92 17.01
C TRP A 209 -13.60 -27.77 18.20
N ASP A 210 -13.86 -27.15 19.36
CA ASP A 210 -14.28 -27.86 20.59
C ASP A 210 -15.68 -27.45 21.09
N THR A 211 -16.52 -26.92 20.18
CA THR A 211 -17.90 -26.53 20.50
C THR A 211 -18.82 -27.74 20.66
N LEU A 212 -19.97 -27.57 21.33
CA LEU A 212 -21.00 -28.63 21.42
C LEU A 212 -21.51 -29.06 20.04
N GLU A 213 -21.64 -28.11 19.12
CA GLU A 213 -22.03 -28.37 17.73
C GLU A 213 -21.02 -29.32 17.05
N VAL A 214 -19.72 -28.98 17.11
CA VAL A 214 -18.68 -29.83 16.54
C VAL A 214 -18.67 -31.20 17.23
N ARG A 215 -18.76 -31.25 18.55
CA ARG A 215 -18.77 -32.53 19.30
C ARG A 215 -19.92 -33.44 18.86
N ASN A 216 -21.11 -32.88 18.66
CA ASN A 216 -22.32 -33.61 18.25
C ASN A 216 -22.44 -33.86 16.74
N ALA A 217 -21.61 -33.23 15.91
CA ALA A 217 -21.60 -33.45 14.47
C ALA A 217 -21.30 -34.92 14.12
N LYS A 218 -22.10 -35.48 13.20
CA LYS A 218 -21.96 -36.86 12.75
C LYS A 218 -20.72 -37.04 11.87
N ASN A 219 -20.48 -36.05 11.01
CA ASN A 219 -19.35 -36.05 10.09
C ASN A 219 -18.46 -34.84 10.37
N LYS A 220 -17.15 -35.07 10.34
CA LYS A 220 -16.12 -34.04 10.49
C LYS A 220 -15.10 -34.23 9.38
N GLN A 221 -14.82 -33.17 8.64
CA GLN A 221 -13.84 -33.16 7.56
C GLN A 221 -12.89 -32.00 7.77
N PHE A 222 -11.60 -32.25 7.64
CA PHE A 222 -10.59 -31.20 7.70
C PHE A 222 -10.05 -30.93 6.31
N GLN A 223 -9.92 -29.64 5.98
CA GLN A 223 -9.14 -29.19 4.84
C GLN A 223 -7.96 -28.40 5.35
N LEU A 224 -6.76 -28.69 4.84
CA LEU A 224 -5.55 -28.00 5.21
C LEU A 224 -4.90 -27.44 3.96
N LYS A 225 -4.41 -26.21 4.06
CA LYS A 225 -3.62 -25.55 3.04
C LYS A 225 -2.28 -25.15 3.66
N LEU A 226 -1.20 -25.52 3.00
CA LEU A 226 0.13 -25.10 3.41
C LEU A 226 0.28 -23.59 3.20
N ASP A 227 0.75 -22.88 4.23
CA ASP A 227 1.27 -21.54 4.05
C ASP A 227 2.72 -21.64 3.57
N ASN A 228 2.91 -21.58 2.25
CA ASN A 228 4.22 -21.71 1.60
C ASN A 228 5.26 -20.74 2.15
N ALA A 229 4.86 -19.52 2.54
CA ALA A 229 5.78 -18.50 3.07
C ALA A 229 6.31 -18.84 4.48
N SER A 230 5.67 -19.79 5.17
CA SER A 230 6.04 -20.22 6.52
C SER A 230 6.95 -21.45 6.56
N VAL A 231 7.26 -22.05 5.41
CA VAL A 231 8.02 -23.29 5.34
C VAL A 231 9.50 -23.01 5.52
N GLU A 232 10.08 -23.58 6.57
CA GLU A 232 11.50 -23.46 6.89
C GLU A 232 12.23 -24.78 6.61
N ASN A 233 13.47 -24.69 6.12
CA ASN A 233 14.34 -25.84 5.93
C ASN A 233 15.11 -26.19 7.22
N PHE A 234 15.95 -27.23 7.18
CA PHE A 234 16.77 -27.66 8.33
C PHE A 234 17.78 -26.61 8.83
N SER A 235 18.09 -25.59 8.03
CA SER A 235 18.91 -24.43 8.44
C SER A 235 18.06 -23.26 8.96
N GLU A 236 16.77 -23.49 9.24
CA GLU A 236 15.81 -22.49 9.70
C GLU A 236 15.68 -21.29 8.75
N LYS A 237 15.90 -21.52 7.45
CA LYS A 237 15.68 -20.53 6.40
C LYS A 237 14.39 -20.84 5.66
N ASN A 238 13.65 -19.80 5.29
CA ASN A 238 12.47 -19.93 4.44
C ASN A 238 12.84 -20.61 3.12
N VAL A 239 12.04 -21.60 2.75
CA VAL A 239 12.16 -22.33 1.49
C VAL A 239 11.70 -21.47 0.33
N LEU A 240 10.57 -20.78 0.49
CA LEU A 240 10.07 -19.83 -0.49
C LEU A 240 10.94 -18.55 -0.44
N PRO A 241 11.68 -18.21 -1.52
CA PRO A 241 12.48 -17.01 -1.53
C PRO A 241 11.60 -15.75 -1.58
N THR A 242 12.12 -14.65 -1.05
CA THR A 242 11.50 -13.33 -1.16
C THR A 242 12.36 -12.43 -2.03
N PHE A 243 11.75 -11.82 -3.04
CA PHE A 243 12.44 -10.89 -3.94
C PHE A 243 11.88 -9.48 -3.76
N SER A 244 12.76 -8.48 -3.86
CA SER A 244 12.39 -7.08 -3.90
C SER A 244 13.46 -6.29 -4.66
N PRO A 245 13.08 -5.39 -5.57
CA PRO A 245 11.71 -5.14 -6.04
C PRO A 245 11.20 -6.26 -6.99
N THR A 246 9.89 -6.52 -6.93
CA THR A 246 9.16 -7.42 -7.84
C THR A 246 8.60 -6.67 -9.05
N ARG A 247 8.07 -7.41 -10.05
CA ARG A 247 7.33 -6.82 -11.18
C ARG A 247 6.17 -5.95 -10.70
N ALA A 248 5.39 -6.45 -9.75
CA ALA A 248 4.25 -5.73 -9.19
C ALA A 248 4.68 -4.43 -8.48
N ASP A 249 5.86 -4.39 -7.86
CA ASP A 249 6.39 -3.18 -7.23
C ASP A 249 6.72 -2.10 -8.29
N TYR A 250 7.37 -2.49 -9.39
CA TYR A 250 7.63 -1.58 -10.52
C TYR A 250 6.32 -1.06 -11.14
N GLU A 251 5.38 -1.96 -11.43
CA GLU A 251 4.08 -1.60 -12.02
C GLU A 251 3.28 -0.66 -11.10
N LYS A 252 3.27 -0.94 -9.79
CA LYS A 252 2.63 -0.09 -8.78
C LYS A 252 3.29 1.28 -8.71
N SER A 253 4.62 1.34 -8.71
CA SER A 253 5.37 2.61 -8.66
C SER A 253 5.10 3.47 -9.90
N ILE A 254 5.15 2.87 -11.10
CA ILE A 254 4.85 3.56 -12.36
C ILE A 254 3.40 4.05 -12.36
N LYS A 255 2.45 3.21 -11.94
CA LYS A 255 1.04 3.58 -11.86
C LYS A 255 0.81 4.75 -10.89
N ALA A 256 1.36 4.67 -9.68
CA ALA A 256 1.21 5.73 -8.69
C ALA A 256 1.74 7.08 -9.22
N ALA A 257 2.91 7.08 -9.86
CA ALA A 257 3.46 8.29 -10.45
C ALA A 257 2.61 8.83 -11.63
N LYS A 258 1.99 7.96 -12.43
CA LYS A 258 1.04 8.37 -13.48
C LYS A 258 -0.25 8.95 -12.91
N ASP A 259 -0.83 8.30 -11.91
CA ASP A 259 -2.03 8.78 -11.23
C ASP A 259 -1.76 10.17 -10.60
N GLU A 260 -0.56 10.40 -10.06
CA GLU A 260 -0.08 11.70 -9.56
C GLU A 260 0.08 12.77 -10.66
N ILE A 261 0.56 12.39 -11.85
CA ILE A 261 0.60 13.28 -13.02
C ILE A 261 -0.81 13.71 -13.41
N GLU A 262 -1.78 12.78 -13.41
CA GLU A 262 -3.18 13.10 -13.74
C GLU A 262 -3.80 14.10 -12.77
N VAL A 263 -3.49 14.00 -11.47
CA VAL A 263 -3.93 14.99 -10.47
C VAL A 263 -3.38 16.38 -10.80
N ALA A 264 -2.08 16.48 -11.08
CA ALA A 264 -1.46 17.77 -11.45
C ALA A 264 -2.00 18.32 -12.78
N MET A 265 -2.27 17.46 -13.76
CA MET A 265 -2.90 17.86 -15.03
C MET A 265 -4.32 18.38 -14.82
N LYS A 266 -5.11 17.75 -13.94
CA LYS A 266 -6.45 18.25 -13.57
C LYS A 266 -6.36 19.61 -12.89
N ALA A 267 -5.44 19.78 -11.94
CA ALA A 267 -5.20 21.07 -11.30
C ALA A 267 -4.87 22.16 -12.32
N LYS A 268 -3.98 21.86 -13.28
CA LYS A 268 -3.64 22.78 -14.38
C LYS A 268 -4.82 23.08 -15.32
N ALA A 269 -5.71 22.12 -15.55
CA ALA A 269 -6.87 22.32 -16.42
C ALA A 269 -7.89 23.33 -15.85
N THR A 270 -7.92 23.53 -14.52
CA THR A 270 -8.77 24.55 -13.86
C THR A 270 -8.39 26.00 -14.20
N LEU A 271 -7.25 26.18 -14.87
CA LEU A 271 -6.75 27.48 -15.29
C LEU A 271 -7.33 27.94 -16.64
N LEU A 272 -8.00 27.06 -17.39
CA LEU A 272 -8.63 27.40 -18.67
C LEU A 272 -10.01 28.03 -18.45
#